data_AF-A0A7D9CZR4-F1
#
_entry.id   AF-A0A7D9CZR4-F1
#
_cell.length_a   1.000
_cell.length_b   1.000
_cell.length_c   1.000
_cell.angle_alpha   90.00
_cell.angle_beta   90.00
_cell.angle_gamma   90.00
#
_symmetry.space_group_name_H-M   'P 1'
#
loop_
_entity.id
_entity.type
_entity.pdbx_description
1 polymer ?
#
loop_
_entity_poly.entity_id
_entity_poly.type
_entity_poly.pdbx_seq_one_letter_code
_entity_poly.pdbx_strand_id
1 'polypeptide(L)'
;MIFELFFVYRLCLPLPRIQDKNFFSYIYAHCFMYILYLCFTTTHIYAHKFISSFLSCRDYFPGLPDTYIILYYGLFDTELKMSNVSKTSSTKSVITTDVGLAYGVSKIHGVNPVLLIEKILRERILYSLYWQQPCVTLNLMTLLDEVVFNVKLIGTYSDAGKVRPTRFICIILRLLQIQPTSDIIAYLLQQNDFKYLQAIAALYVRITMNSIDIYKNLEPLLSNYCRLRIYESGKSYIIHMDEYIDNLLTGSSFCDLTFPRIVRRDQLEETGKLDERLSSIRDDFEKEVEEQEEGQL
;
A
#
# COMPACT_ATOMS: atom_id res chain seq x y z
N MET A 1 -28.25 14.48 7.68
CA MET A 1 -26.91 14.18 7.12
C MET A 1 -26.32 15.33 6.27
N ILE A 2 -26.72 16.59 6.51
CA ILE A 2 -26.20 17.77 5.77
C ILE A 2 -25.46 18.74 6.71
N PHE A 3 -25.61 18.63 8.03
CA PHE A 3 -24.97 19.53 9.00
C PHE A 3 -23.56 19.10 9.47
N GLU A 4 -23.17 17.84 9.31
CA GLU A 4 -21.85 17.33 9.75
C GLU A 4 -20.74 17.54 8.69
N LEU A 5 -21.09 17.74 7.42
CA LEU A 5 -20.10 18.00 6.36
C LEU A 5 -19.55 19.44 6.36
N PHE A 6 -20.22 20.38 7.05
CA PHE A 6 -19.72 21.74 7.22
C PHE A 6 -18.56 21.83 8.22
N PHE A 7 -18.41 20.85 9.12
CA PHE A 7 -17.35 20.84 10.12
C PHE A 7 -16.00 20.36 9.56
N VAL A 8 -16.04 19.46 8.56
CA VAL A 8 -14.83 18.89 7.94
C VAL A 8 -14.15 19.88 6.99
N TYR A 9 -14.92 20.74 6.30
CA TYR A 9 -14.34 21.73 5.38
C TYR A 9 -13.69 22.94 6.08
N ARG A 10 -13.88 23.14 7.39
CA ARG A 10 -13.33 24.29 8.13
C ARG A 10 -11.97 24.01 8.80
N LEU A 11 -11.50 22.76 8.81
CA LEU A 11 -10.31 22.32 9.55
C LEU A 11 -9.12 21.88 8.69
N CYS A 12 -9.31 21.76 7.36
CA CYS A 12 -8.23 21.44 6.42
C CYS A 12 -8.00 22.61 5.47
N LEU A 13 -7.29 23.65 5.94
CA LEU A 13 -6.13 24.27 5.29
C LEU A 13 -5.82 25.62 5.97
N PRO A 14 -4.56 25.93 6.26
CA PRO A 14 -4.17 27.27 6.70
C PRO A 14 -4.49 28.25 5.58
N LEU A 15 -5.24 29.30 5.90
CA LEU A 15 -5.40 30.46 5.02
C LEU A 15 -4.01 30.95 4.58
N PRO A 16 -3.67 30.97 3.27
CA PRO A 16 -2.51 31.71 2.83
C PRO A 16 -2.78 33.20 3.11
N ARG A 17 -1.82 33.86 3.76
CA ARG A 17 -1.82 35.33 3.86
C ARG A 17 -1.87 35.89 2.45
N ILE A 18 -2.77 36.85 2.29
CA ILE A 18 -3.11 37.58 1.08
C ILE A 18 -1.86 38.08 0.36
N GLN A 19 -1.72 37.71 -0.91
CA GLN A 19 -1.57 38.60 -2.07
C GLN A 19 -1.45 37.70 -3.31
N ASP A 20 -2.53 37.56 -4.11
CA ASP A 20 -2.45 37.33 -5.57
C ASP A 20 -3.83 37.28 -6.24
N LYS A 21 -3.91 37.80 -7.47
CA LYS A 21 -5.12 38.09 -8.25
C LYS A 21 -5.93 36.86 -8.73
N ASN A 22 -5.64 35.66 -8.25
CA ASN A 22 -6.21 34.40 -8.73
C ASN A 22 -7.31 33.78 -7.84
N PHE A 23 -7.78 34.51 -6.83
CA PHE A 23 -8.80 34.03 -5.88
C PHE A 23 -10.15 33.68 -6.56
N PHE A 24 -10.53 34.43 -7.60
CA PHE A 24 -11.76 34.17 -8.36
C PHE A 24 -11.70 32.90 -9.21
N SER A 25 -10.55 32.59 -9.81
CA SER A 25 -10.37 31.38 -10.62
C SER A 25 -10.46 30.11 -9.77
N TYR A 26 -9.90 30.15 -8.56
CA TYR A 26 -9.90 29.02 -7.64
C TYR A 26 -11.31 28.70 -7.09
N ILE A 27 -12.09 29.74 -6.76
CA ILE A 27 -13.48 29.59 -6.33
C ILE A 27 -14.35 29.07 -7.47
N TYR A 28 -14.14 29.53 -8.71
CA TYR A 28 -14.87 29.03 -9.87
C TYR A 28 -14.52 27.57 -10.17
N ALA A 29 -13.26 27.15 -10.06
CA ALA A 29 -12.84 25.76 -10.24
C ALA A 29 -13.46 24.83 -9.18
N HIS A 30 -13.52 25.27 -7.91
CA HIS A 30 -14.15 24.52 -6.84
C HIS A 30 -15.68 24.45 -6.98
N CYS A 31 -16.33 25.54 -7.37
CA CYS A 31 -17.76 25.54 -7.67
C CYS A 31 -18.08 24.64 -8.87
N PHE A 32 -17.24 24.65 -9.90
CA PHE A 32 -17.42 23.81 -11.10
C PHE A 32 -17.26 22.32 -10.78
N MET A 33 -16.27 21.94 -9.97
CA MET A 33 -16.09 20.56 -9.50
C MET A 33 -17.25 20.10 -8.59
N TYR A 34 -17.79 20.99 -7.76
CA TYR A 34 -18.94 20.69 -6.91
C TYR A 34 -20.23 20.49 -7.73
N ILE A 35 -20.43 21.29 -8.79
CA ILE A 35 -21.55 21.16 -9.72
C ILE A 35 -21.42 19.86 -10.56
N LEU A 36 -20.21 19.51 -11.00
CA LEU A 36 -19.92 18.24 -11.68
C LEU A 36 -20.25 17.03 -10.79
N TYR A 37 -19.87 17.08 -9.52
CA TYR A 37 -20.15 16.01 -8.55
C TYR A 37 -21.66 15.87 -8.24
N LEU A 38 -22.38 16.98 -8.12
CA LEU A 38 -23.85 17.00 -7.97
C LEU A 38 -24.58 16.46 -9.22
N CYS A 39 -24.08 16.74 -10.42
CA CYS A 39 -24.61 16.16 -11.66
C CYS A 39 -24.31 14.66 -11.79
N PHE A 40 -23.13 14.21 -11.36
CA PHE A 40 -22.70 12.80 -11.45
C PHE A 40 -23.49 11.89 -10.51
N THR A 41 -23.83 12.39 -9.32
CA THR A 41 -24.61 11.64 -8.32
C THR A 41 -26.09 11.51 -8.66
N THR A 42 -26.61 12.34 -9.58
CA THR A 42 -28.05 12.40 -9.88
C THR A 42 -28.45 11.73 -11.21
N THR A 43 -27.54 11.54 -12.17
CA THR A 43 -27.90 10.95 -13.48
C THR A 43 -26.82 10.04 -14.07
N HIS A 44 -26.85 8.74 -13.73
CA HIS A 44 -25.94 7.72 -14.27
C HIS A 44 -26.08 7.45 -15.79
N ILE A 45 -27.03 8.09 -16.48
CA ILE A 45 -27.48 7.71 -17.84
C ILE A 45 -26.85 8.59 -18.95
N TYR A 46 -26.21 9.73 -18.63
CA TYR A 46 -25.71 10.67 -19.65
C TYR A 46 -24.18 10.83 -19.75
N ALA A 47 -23.40 10.03 -19.03
CA ALA A 47 -21.93 10.15 -18.97
C ALA A 47 -21.26 10.16 -20.37
N HIS A 48 -21.79 9.37 -21.31
CA HIS A 48 -21.18 9.20 -22.63
C HIS A 48 -21.34 10.41 -23.58
N LYS A 49 -22.37 11.25 -23.38
CA LYS A 49 -22.56 12.50 -24.16
C LYS A 49 -21.82 13.69 -23.57
N PHE A 50 -21.47 13.64 -22.29
CA PHE A 50 -20.78 14.74 -21.61
C PHE A 50 -19.27 14.74 -21.91
N ILE A 51 -18.67 13.55 -22.10
CA ILE A 51 -17.25 13.39 -22.45
C ILE A 51 -16.92 14.02 -23.82
N SER A 52 -17.83 13.96 -24.80
CA SER A 52 -17.61 14.59 -26.12
C SER A 52 -17.65 16.12 -26.07
N SER A 53 -18.43 16.72 -25.17
CA SER A 53 -18.44 18.18 -24.97
C SER A 53 -17.24 18.66 -24.17
N PHE A 54 -16.71 17.84 -23.25
CA PHE A 54 -15.53 18.16 -22.45
C PHE A 54 -14.24 18.21 -23.30
N LEU A 55 -14.13 17.36 -24.32
CA LEU A 55 -13.03 17.37 -25.29
C LEU A 55 -12.98 18.65 -26.14
N SER A 56 -14.10 19.38 -26.28
CA SER A 56 -14.15 20.66 -27.00
C SER A 56 -13.65 21.85 -26.17
N CYS A 57 -13.45 21.69 -24.86
CA CYS A 57 -12.98 22.76 -23.96
C CYS A 57 -11.48 22.64 -23.60
N ARG A 58 -10.75 21.72 -24.25
CA ARG A 58 -9.31 21.48 -24.03
C ARG A 58 -8.43 22.69 -24.38
N ASP A 59 -8.95 23.63 -25.18
CA ASP A 59 -8.17 24.76 -25.72
C ASP A 59 -8.09 26.00 -24.80
N TYR A 60 -8.68 25.98 -23.60
CA TYR A 60 -8.76 27.17 -22.73
C TYR A 60 -7.89 27.16 -21.45
N PHE A 61 -7.11 26.11 -21.19
CA PHE A 61 -6.24 26.02 -20.00
C PHE A 61 -4.84 25.48 -20.34
N PRO A 62 -3.82 26.32 -20.50
CA PRO A 62 -2.43 25.87 -20.54
C PRO A 62 -1.94 25.70 -19.10
N GLY A 63 -1.65 24.46 -18.67
CA GLY A 63 -0.89 24.21 -17.43
C GLY A 63 -1.52 23.31 -16.37
N LEU A 64 -2.28 22.28 -16.73
CA LEU A 64 -2.47 21.12 -15.83
C LEU A 64 -1.56 19.96 -16.26
N PRO A 65 -0.86 19.28 -15.33
CA PRO A 65 -0.03 18.12 -15.67
C PRO A 65 -0.91 16.93 -16.09
N ASP A 66 -0.58 16.32 -17.23
CA ASP A 66 -1.30 15.22 -17.90
C ASP A 66 -1.39 13.89 -17.10
N THR A 67 -0.90 13.84 -15.86
CA THR A 67 -0.79 12.60 -15.07
C THR A 67 -2.08 12.15 -14.40
N TYR A 68 -3.06 13.05 -14.19
CA TYR A 68 -4.32 12.69 -13.53
C TYR A 68 -5.40 12.14 -14.46
N ILE A 69 -5.33 12.43 -15.76
CA ILE A 69 -6.38 12.07 -16.72
C ILE A 69 -6.19 10.62 -17.22
N ILE A 70 -4.95 10.16 -17.37
CA ILE A 70 -4.65 8.81 -17.88
C ILE A 70 -4.99 7.72 -16.84
N LEU A 71 -4.89 8.02 -15.55
CA LEU A 71 -5.33 7.11 -14.47
C LEU A 71 -6.85 6.89 -14.47
N TYR A 72 -7.65 7.90 -14.84
CA TYR A 72 -9.11 7.78 -14.87
C TYR A 72 -9.63 6.96 -16.06
N TYR A 73 -8.96 7.03 -17.22
CA TYR A 73 -9.40 6.28 -18.41
C TYR A 73 -8.91 4.82 -18.43
N GLY A 74 -7.74 4.51 -17.86
CA GLY A 74 -7.21 3.14 -17.81
C GLY A 74 -7.91 2.22 -16.80
N LEU A 75 -8.43 2.75 -15.69
CA LEU A 75 -9.07 1.98 -14.63
C LEU A 75 -10.56 1.70 -14.87
N PHE A 76 -11.24 2.50 -15.70
CA PHE A 76 -12.66 2.35 -15.99
C PHE A 76 -12.97 1.08 -16.83
N ASP A 77 -12.05 0.70 -17.74
CA ASP A 77 -12.20 -0.53 -18.54
C ASP A 77 -12.01 -1.81 -17.69
N THR A 78 -11.27 -1.74 -16.58
CA THR A 78 -11.13 -2.88 -15.65
C THR A 78 -12.35 -3.06 -14.73
N GLU A 79 -13.04 -1.98 -14.34
CA GLU A 79 -14.27 -2.06 -13.52
C GLU A 79 -15.44 -2.72 -14.29
N LEU A 80 -15.54 -2.48 -15.60
CA LEU A 80 -16.55 -3.14 -16.44
C LEU A 80 -16.34 -4.67 -16.54
N LYS A 81 -15.08 -5.14 -16.56
CA LYS A 81 -14.78 -6.58 -16.56
C LYS A 81 -15.04 -7.25 -15.20
N MET A 82 -14.85 -6.54 -14.08
CA MET A 82 -15.11 -7.10 -12.74
C MET A 82 -16.60 -7.19 -12.37
N SER A 83 -17.45 -6.32 -12.94
CA SER A 83 -18.90 -6.36 -12.66
C SER A 83 -19.60 -7.64 -13.15
N ASN A 84 -19.09 -8.29 -14.21
CA ASN A 84 -19.69 -9.47 -14.82
C ASN A 84 -19.34 -10.81 -14.13
N VAL A 85 -18.38 -10.82 -13.21
CA VAL A 85 -17.97 -12.05 -12.49
C VAL A 85 -18.83 -12.30 -11.22
N SER A 86 -19.55 -11.28 -10.74
CA SER A 86 -20.34 -11.35 -9.50
C SER A 86 -21.65 -12.17 -9.56
N LYS A 87 -21.98 -12.77 -10.71
CA LYS A 87 -23.24 -13.52 -10.91
C LYS A 87 -23.05 -15.00 -11.19
N THR A 88 -22.20 -15.73 -10.45
CA THR A 88 -22.40 -17.19 -10.31
C THR A 88 -21.92 -17.72 -8.96
N SER A 89 -22.67 -18.70 -8.44
CA SER A 89 -22.40 -19.58 -7.29
C SER A 89 -22.86 -19.13 -5.90
N SER A 90 -24.17 -19.11 -5.72
CA SER A 90 -24.80 -19.50 -4.46
C SER A 90 -24.60 -21.00 -4.20
N THR A 91 -23.77 -21.37 -3.23
CA THR A 91 -23.91 -22.64 -2.51
C THR A 91 -23.47 -22.43 -1.06
N LYS A 92 -24.42 -22.37 -0.13
CA LYS A 92 -24.14 -22.42 1.31
C LYS A 92 -24.01 -23.90 1.71
N SER A 93 -22.90 -24.27 2.36
CA SER A 93 -22.86 -25.49 3.18
C SER A 93 -21.78 -25.44 4.25
N VAL A 94 -22.21 -25.81 5.46
CA VAL A 94 -21.44 -26.13 6.68
C VAL A 94 -20.92 -24.93 7.47
N ILE A 95 -21.53 -24.75 8.65
CA ILE A 95 -21.19 -23.78 9.68
C ILE A 95 -19.87 -24.22 10.34
N THR A 96 -18.76 -23.67 9.89
CA THR A 96 -17.77 -23.08 10.78
C THR A 96 -17.87 -21.57 10.57
N THR A 97 -18.47 -20.84 11.51
CA THR A 97 -18.40 -19.37 11.51
C THR A 97 -16.99 -18.97 11.95
N ASP A 98 -16.01 -19.21 11.08
CA ASP A 98 -14.63 -18.77 11.26
C ASP A 98 -14.60 -17.28 10.90
N VAL A 99 -14.82 -16.44 11.91
CA VAL A 99 -14.84 -14.98 11.79
C VAL A 99 -13.50 -14.52 11.21
N GLY A 100 -13.53 -13.88 10.05
CA GLY A 100 -12.38 -13.20 9.46
C GLY A 100 -11.53 -14.01 8.49
N LEU A 101 -11.93 -15.22 8.07
CA LEU A 101 -11.30 -15.88 6.92
C LEU A 101 -11.56 -15.12 5.61
N ALA A 102 -10.59 -15.19 4.70
CA ALA A 102 -10.74 -14.69 3.35
C ALA A 102 -11.53 -15.70 2.50
N TYR A 103 -12.57 -15.22 1.78
CA TYR A 103 -13.41 -16.03 0.91
C TYR A 103 -13.14 -15.69 -0.56
N GLY A 104 -13.09 -16.70 -1.44
CA GLY A 104 -12.82 -16.52 -2.87
C GLY A 104 -11.36 -16.21 -3.20
N VAL A 105 -10.45 -16.45 -2.27
CA VAL A 105 -9.03 -16.10 -2.34
C VAL A 105 -8.19 -17.36 -2.55
N SER A 106 -7.09 -17.25 -3.33
CA SER A 106 -6.20 -18.39 -3.57
C SER A 106 -5.42 -18.75 -2.31
N LYS A 107 -5.14 -20.04 -2.12
CA LYS A 107 -4.34 -20.50 -0.98
C LYS A 107 -2.89 -20.11 -1.18
N ILE A 108 -2.28 -19.58 -0.13
CA ILE A 108 -0.86 -19.22 -0.09
C ILE A 108 -0.16 -20.23 0.81
N HIS A 109 0.95 -20.82 0.37
CA HIS A 109 1.66 -21.90 1.10
C HIS A 109 0.75 -23.09 1.48
N GLY A 110 -0.29 -23.36 0.69
CA GLY A 110 -1.26 -24.43 0.96
C GLY A 110 -2.31 -24.10 2.04
N VAL A 111 -2.26 -22.93 2.67
CA VAL A 111 -3.20 -22.48 3.71
C VAL A 111 -3.98 -21.23 3.26
N ASN A 112 -5.05 -20.89 4.00
CA ASN A 112 -5.71 -19.60 3.80
C ASN A 112 -4.72 -18.47 4.20
N PRO A 113 -4.56 -17.39 3.41
CA PRO A 113 -3.61 -16.32 3.70
C PRO A 113 -3.75 -15.71 5.10
N VAL A 114 -4.97 -15.65 5.64
CA VAL A 114 -5.27 -15.12 6.98
C VAL A 114 -4.65 -15.99 8.10
N LEU A 115 -4.39 -17.27 7.82
CA LEU A 115 -3.80 -18.21 8.78
C LEU A 115 -2.28 -18.09 8.88
N LEU A 116 -1.64 -17.29 8.01
CA LEU A 116 -0.22 -16.95 8.14
C LEU A 116 0.05 -16.11 9.41
N ILE A 117 -0.98 -15.46 9.93
CA ILE A 117 -0.94 -14.77 11.22
C ILE A 117 -1.35 -15.75 12.32
N GLU A 118 -0.59 -15.77 13.42
CA GLU A 118 -0.87 -16.63 14.57
C GLU A 118 -2.27 -16.41 15.15
N LYS A 119 -2.89 -17.49 15.65
CA LYS A 119 -4.27 -17.48 16.14
C LYS A 119 -4.52 -16.40 17.20
N ILE A 120 -3.62 -16.30 18.18
CA ILE A 120 -3.74 -15.35 19.30
C ILE A 120 -3.72 -13.92 18.78
N LEU A 121 -2.78 -13.59 17.89
CA LEU A 121 -2.66 -12.25 17.31
C LEU A 121 -3.88 -11.90 16.46
N ARG A 122 -4.39 -12.86 15.65
CA ARG A 122 -5.60 -12.66 14.84
C ARG A 122 -6.82 -12.36 15.72
N GLU A 123 -7.04 -13.11 16.79
CA GLU A 123 -8.15 -12.84 17.72
C GLU A 123 -8.02 -11.43 18.32
N ARG A 124 -6.83 -11.03 18.76
CA ARG A 124 -6.59 -9.66 19.27
C ARG A 124 -6.90 -8.58 18.24
N ILE A 125 -6.53 -8.80 16.97
CA ILE A 125 -6.86 -7.88 15.86
C ILE A 125 -8.37 -7.80 15.68
N LEU A 126 -9.06 -8.93 15.59
CA LEU A 126 -10.52 -8.97 15.36
C LEU A 126 -11.32 -8.29 16.49
N TYR A 127 -10.85 -8.38 17.73
CA TYR A 127 -11.46 -7.70 18.89
C TYR A 127 -11.03 -6.23 19.06
N SER A 128 -10.09 -5.74 18.25
CA SER A 128 -9.64 -4.36 18.35
C SER A 128 -10.70 -3.38 17.86
N LEU A 129 -10.80 -2.23 18.54
CA LEU A 129 -11.71 -1.14 18.13
C LEU A 129 -11.41 -0.65 16.71
N TYR A 130 -10.13 -0.60 16.37
CA TYR A 130 -9.67 -0.20 15.04
C TYR A 130 -10.11 -1.19 13.96
N TRP A 131 -10.14 -2.48 14.24
CA TRP A 131 -10.66 -3.45 13.27
C TRP A 131 -12.17 -3.29 13.09
N GLN A 132 -12.91 -3.16 14.20
CA GLN A 132 -14.38 -3.12 14.20
C GLN A 132 -14.97 -1.85 13.56
N GLN A 133 -14.26 -0.72 13.59
CA GLN A 133 -14.75 0.55 13.05
C GLN A 133 -14.42 0.70 11.54
N PRO A 134 -13.19 1.04 11.11
CA PRO A 134 -12.88 1.20 9.69
C PRO A 134 -12.56 -0.11 8.96
N CYS A 135 -11.76 -1.02 9.53
CA CYS A 135 -11.04 -2.01 8.70
C CYS A 135 -11.90 -3.08 8.02
N VAL A 136 -13.05 -3.43 8.59
CA VAL A 136 -13.91 -4.49 8.07
C VAL A 136 -14.42 -4.20 6.65
N THR A 137 -14.65 -2.92 6.33
CA THR A 137 -15.25 -2.48 5.06
C THR A 137 -14.24 -1.90 4.07
N LEU A 138 -12.96 -1.81 4.43
CA LEU A 138 -11.95 -1.19 3.57
C LEU A 138 -11.73 -2.00 2.28
N ASN A 139 -11.85 -1.31 1.16
CA ASN A 139 -11.36 -1.76 -0.14
C ASN A 139 -9.86 -1.46 -0.26
N LEU A 140 -9.21 -1.96 -1.31
CA LEU A 140 -7.78 -1.73 -1.52
C LEU A 140 -7.41 -0.25 -1.55
N MET A 141 -8.11 0.57 -2.34
CA MET A 141 -7.80 2.01 -2.45
C MET A 141 -7.94 2.74 -1.12
N THR A 142 -9.06 2.55 -0.43
CA THR A 142 -9.30 3.15 0.90
C THR A 142 -8.32 2.63 1.96
N LEU A 143 -7.81 1.41 1.81
CA LEU A 143 -6.79 0.86 2.69
C LEU A 143 -5.43 1.54 2.47
N LEU A 144 -5.07 1.85 1.21
CA LEU A 144 -3.84 2.58 0.91
C LEU A 144 -3.90 4.01 1.48
N ASP A 145 -5.04 4.69 1.35
CA ASP A 145 -5.24 6.00 1.97
C ASP A 145 -5.07 5.92 3.50
N GLU A 146 -5.72 4.94 4.12
CA GLU A 146 -5.62 4.70 5.57
C GLU A 146 -4.18 4.46 6.03
N VAL A 147 -3.37 3.74 5.24
CA VAL A 147 -1.94 3.57 5.50
C VAL A 147 -1.22 4.91 5.51
N VAL A 148 -1.40 5.71 4.46
CA VAL A 148 -0.69 6.98 4.28
C VAL A 148 -1.01 7.96 5.40
N PHE A 149 -2.28 8.06 5.81
CA PHE A 149 -2.69 9.04 6.82
C PHE A 149 -2.41 8.58 8.26
N ASN A 150 -2.66 7.30 8.57
CA ASN A 150 -2.77 6.84 9.96
C ASN A 150 -1.61 5.93 10.42
N VAL A 151 -0.79 5.37 9.51
CA VAL A 151 0.36 4.54 9.89
C VAL A 151 1.61 5.39 10.02
N LYS A 152 2.12 5.50 11.24
CA LYS A 152 3.35 6.25 11.57
C LYS A 152 4.38 5.41 12.33
N LEU A 153 4.08 4.14 12.55
CA LEU A 153 4.80 3.26 13.45
C LEU A 153 4.58 1.81 13.03
N ILE A 154 5.66 1.05 12.99
CA ILE A 154 5.70 -0.38 12.70
C ILE A 154 5.80 -1.13 14.04
N GLY A 155 5.04 -2.21 14.20
CA GLY A 155 5.00 -2.97 15.44
C GLY A 155 3.72 -3.80 15.51
N THR A 156 3.64 -4.75 16.44
CA THR A 156 2.43 -5.57 16.64
C THR A 156 1.47 -4.99 17.65
N TYR A 157 1.98 -4.61 18.82
CA TYR A 157 1.17 -4.08 19.91
C TYR A 157 1.58 -2.66 20.23
N SER A 158 0.61 -1.78 20.55
CA SER A 158 0.90 -0.40 20.99
C SER A 158 1.29 -0.30 22.46
N ASP A 159 1.05 -1.37 23.21
CA ASP A 159 1.16 -1.42 24.66
C ASP A 159 2.11 -2.54 25.07
N ALA A 160 2.87 -2.33 26.16
CA ALA A 160 3.77 -3.34 26.71
C ALA A 160 3.04 -4.65 27.13
N GLY A 161 1.76 -4.56 27.51
CA GLY A 161 0.94 -5.70 27.91
C GLY A 161 0.42 -6.58 26.77
N LYS A 162 0.82 -6.34 25.50
CA LYS A 162 0.36 -7.08 24.31
C LYS A 162 -1.16 -7.22 24.20
N VAL A 163 -1.91 -6.18 24.58
CA VAL A 163 -3.38 -6.17 24.56
C VAL A 163 -3.92 -5.51 23.30
N ARG A 164 -3.40 -4.32 22.97
CA ARG A 164 -3.89 -3.51 21.85
C ARG A 164 -2.98 -3.70 20.62
N PRO A 165 -3.51 -4.23 19.50
CA PRO A 165 -2.75 -4.30 18.27
C PRO A 165 -2.55 -2.92 17.67
N THR A 166 -1.44 -2.72 16.96
CA THR A 166 -1.19 -1.49 16.19
C THR A 166 -2.05 -1.46 14.93
N ARG A 167 -2.16 -0.28 14.32
CA ARG A 167 -2.80 -0.13 13.00
C ARG A 167 -2.06 -0.89 11.92
N PHE A 168 -0.73 -0.91 11.99
CA PHE A 168 0.15 -1.62 11.05
C PHE A 168 -0.26 -3.09 10.91
N ILE A 169 -0.38 -3.82 12.03
CA ILE A 169 -0.72 -5.24 11.97
C ILE A 169 -2.18 -5.49 11.52
N CYS A 170 -3.10 -4.60 11.88
CA CYS A 170 -4.48 -4.66 11.42
C CYS A 170 -4.57 -4.51 9.90
N ILE A 171 -3.81 -3.57 9.33
CA ILE A 171 -3.78 -3.36 7.88
C ILE A 171 -3.17 -4.56 7.16
N ILE A 172 -2.10 -5.16 7.70
CA ILE A 172 -1.51 -6.38 7.12
C ILE A 172 -2.54 -7.52 7.06
N LEU A 173 -3.30 -7.74 8.14
CA LEU A 173 -4.38 -8.76 8.14
C LEU A 173 -5.41 -8.46 7.04
N ARG A 174 -5.79 -7.18 6.86
CA ARG A 174 -6.75 -6.80 5.82
C ARG A 174 -6.17 -6.95 4.42
N LEU A 175 -4.89 -6.63 4.22
CA LEU A 175 -4.20 -6.82 2.94
C LEU A 175 -4.14 -8.30 2.55
N LEU A 176 -3.90 -9.19 3.53
CA LEU A 176 -3.96 -10.66 3.33
C LEU A 176 -5.36 -11.16 2.99
N GLN A 177 -6.42 -10.50 3.48
CA GLN A 177 -7.80 -10.82 3.10
C GLN A 177 -8.14 -10.39 1.68
N ILE A 178 -7.65 -9.22 1.25
CA ILE A 178 -7.93 -8.68 -0.09
C ILE A 178 -7.12 -9.41 -1.16
N GLN A 179 -5.89 -9.83 -0.85
CA GLN A 179 -4.95 -10.44 -1.79
C GLN A 179 -4.79 -9.63 -3.09
N PRO A 180 -4.12 -8.45 -3.05
CA PRO A 180 -3.88 -7.67 -4.26
C PRO A 180 -3.02 -8.44 -5.28
N THR A 181 -3.15 -8.08 -6.55
CA THR A 181 -2.36 -8.66 -7.64
C THR A 181 -0.87 -8.29 -7.49
N SER A 182 0.00 -9.15 -8.04
CA SER A 182 1.46 -8.96 -8.03
C SER A 182 1.88 -7.60 -8.58
N ASP A 183 1.20 -7.12 -9.63
CA ASP A 183 1.55 -5.88 -10.31
C ASP A 183 1.31 -4.66 -9.43
N ILE A 184 0.21 -4.67 -8.66
CA ILE A 184 -0.09 -3.60 -7.69
C ILE A 184 0.97 -3.61 -6.59
N ILE A 185 1.37 -4.79 -6.11
CA ILE A 185 2.40 -4.90 -5.08
C ILE A 185 3.74 -4.37 -5.60
N ALA A 186 4.14 -4.75 -6.81
CA ALA A 186 5.36 -4.23 -7.45
C ALA A 186 5.31 -2.71 -7.58
N TYR A 187 4.16 -2.14 -7.96
CA TYR A 187 3.97 -0.69 -7.99
C TYR A 187 4.14 -0.06 -6.60
N LEU A 188 3.56 -0.65 -5.54
CA LEU A 188 3.68 -0.15 -4.17
C LEU A 188 5.13 -0.19 -3.65
N LEU A 189 5.93 -1.17 -4.05
CA LEU A 189 7.35 -1.25 -3.68
C LEU A 189 8.18 -0.15 -4.36
N GLN A 190 7.81 0.27 -5.56
CA GLN A 190 8.51 1.34 -6.29
C GLN A 190 8.18 2.74 -5.77
N GLN A 191 7.10 2.91 -5.00
CA GLN A 191 6.72 4.20 -4.44
C GLN A 191 7.61 4.57 -3.23
N ASN A 192 8.51 5.54 -3.42
CA ASN A 192 9.44 5.99 -2.39
C ASN A 192 8.90 7.11 -1.49
N ASP A 193 7.84 7.81 -1.90
CA ASP A 193 7.26 8.93 -1.15
C ASP A 193 6.65 8.50 0.19
N PHE A 194 6.13 7.27 0.24
CA PHE A 194 5.42 6.72 1.40
C PHE A 194 6.17 5.53 2.01
N LYS A 195 7.17 5.82 2.83
CA LYS A 195 8.01 4.80 3.49
C LYS A 195 7.26 3.70 4.25
N TYR A 196 6.14 4.01 4.91
CA TYR A 196 5.37 3.00 5.65
C TYR A 196 4.54 2.11 4.72
N LEU A 197 4.11 2.66 3.57
CA LEU A 197 3.42 1.89 2.54
C LEU A 197 4.37 0.88 1.90
N GLN A 198 5.57 1.34 1.56
CA GLN A 198 6.65 0.50 1.04
C GLN A 198 7.04 -0.60 2.05
N ALA A 199 7.15 -0.26 3.35
CA ALA A 199 7.47 -1.24 4.39
C ALA A 199 6.36 -2.30 4.58
N ILE A 200 5.08 -1.91 4.45
CA ILE A 200 3.93 -2.83 4.47
C ILE A 200 3.96 -3.75 3.25
N ALA A 201 4.20 -3.20 2.06
CA ALA A 201 4.31 -3.97 0.83
C ALA A 201 5.45 -4.98 0.90
N ALA A 202 6.62 -4.58 1.40
CA ALA A 202 7.77 -5.45 1.60
C ALA A 202 7.47 -6.63 2.56
N LEU A 203 6.80 -6.35 3.68
CA LEU A 203 6.36 -7.39 4.61
C LEU A 203 5.36 -8.36 3.97
N TYR A 204 4.42 -7.83 3.19
CA TYR A 204 3.44 -8.65 2.47
C TYR A 204 4.13 -9.59 1.46
N VAL A 205 5.09 -9.09 0.69
CA VAL A 205 5.91 -9.90 -0.23
C VAL A 205 6.61 -11.01 0.52
N ARG A 206 7.27 -10.69 1.64
CA ARG A 206 8.02 -11.66 2.46
C ARG A 206 7.16 -12.82 2.95
N ILE A 207 5.90 -12.56 3.29
CA ILE A 207 4.97 -13.55 3.84
C ILE A 207 4.31 -14.38 2.71
N THR A 208 4.06 -13.78 1.55
CA THR A 208 3.18 -14.38 0.54
C THR A 208 3.89 -15.01 -0.66
N MET A 209 5.02 -14.46 -1.09
CA MET A 209 5.67 -14.85 -2.34
C MET A 209 6.66 -16.01 -2.16
N ASN A 210 7.16 -16.53 -3.28
CA ASN A 210 8.21 -17.55 -3.31
C ASN A 210 9.58 -16.94 -3.01
N SER A 211 10.54 -17.76 -2.58
CA SER A 211 11.89 -17.30 -2.21
C SER A 211 12.58 -16.46 -3.30
N ILE A 212 12.46 -16.86 -4.58
CA ILE A 212 13.09 -16.15 -5.71
C ILE A 212 12.51 -14.74 -5.86
N ASP A 213 11.18 -14.63 -5.85
CA ASP A 213 10.48 -13.36 -6.04
C ASP A 213 10.67 -12.43 -4.84
N ILE A 214 10.83 -12.99 -3.64
CA ILE A 214 11.17 -12.23 -2.44
C ILE A 214 12.52 -11.53 -2.63
N TYR A 215 13.57 -12.26 -3.03
CA TYR A 215 14.89 -11.64 -3.24
C TYR A 215 14.85 -10.58 -4.35
N LYS A 216 14.25 -10.90 -5.50
CA LYS A 216 14.15 -9.95 -6.63
C LYS A 216 13.43 -8.64 -6.28
N ASN A 217 12.39 -8.70 -5.47
CA ASN A 217 11.58 -7.54 -5.12
C ASN A 217 12.13 -6.77 -3.91
N LEU A 218 12.77 -7.44 -2.95
CA LEU A 218 13.23 -6.80 -1.71
C LEU A 218 14.67 -6.26 -1.81
N GLU A 219 15.56 -6.91 -2.56
CA GLU A 219 16.96 -6.48 -2.67
C GLU A 219 17.15 -5.06 -3.19
N PRO A 220 16.35 -4.57 -4.17
CA PRO A 220 16.44 -3.17 -4.61
C PRO A 220 16.18 -2.15 -3.48
N LEU A 221 15.40 -2.54 -2.46
CA LEU A 221 15.04 -1.69 -1.33
C LEU A 221 16.18 -1.51 -0.32
N LEU A 222 17.25 -2.30 -0.41
CA LEU A 222 18.45 -2.13 0.42
C LEU A 222 19.21 -0.83 0.12
N SER A 223 18.92 -0.18 -1.01
CA SER A 223 19.45 1.16 -1.31
C SER A 223 18.70 2.29 -0.60
N ASN A 224 17.56 1.99 0.02
CA ASN A 224 16.74 2.99 0.71
C ASN A 224 17.12 3.10 2.19
N TYR A 225 17.66 4.24 2.60
CA TYR A 225 18.07 4.52 3.98
C TYR A 225 17.04 5.32 4.81
N CYS A 226 15.76 5.30 4.39
CA CYS A 226 14.70 6.02 5.08
C CYS A 226 14.52 5.57 6.54
N ARG A 227 14.41 6.54 7.46
CA ARG A 227 14.15 6.28 8.88
C ARG A 227 12.73 5.79 9.12
N LEU A 228 12.58 4.63 9.74
CA LEU A 228 11.34 4.03 10.20
C LEU A 228 11.26 4.01 11.72
N ARG A 229 10.06 4.19 12.27
CA ARG A 229 9.83 4.06 13.72
C ARG A 229 9.25 2.68 14.00
N ILE A 230 9.96 1.89 14.82
CA ILE A 230 9.48 0.61 15.33
C ILE A 230 9.06 0.76 16.78
N TYR A 231 8.03 0.01 17.18
CA TYR A 231 7.70 -0.26 18.57
C TYR A 231 7.81 -1.74 18.85
N GLU A 232 8.63 -2.08 19.83
CA GLU A 232 8.80 -3.43 20.32
C GLU A 232 8.90 -3.42 21.84
N SER A 233 8.23 -4.39 22.50
CA SER A 233 8.38 -4.64 23.94
C SER A 233 8.28 -3.40 24.84
N GLY A 234 7.38 -2.46 24.51
CA GLY A 234 7.16 -1.26 25.30
C GLY A 234 8.02 -0.05 24.94
N LYS A 235 8.98 -0.20 24.02
CA LYS A 235 9.92 0.85 23.63
C LYS A 235 9.81 1.15 22.13
N SER A 236 9.87 2.43 21.79
CA SER A 236 10.00 2.86 20.40
C SER A 236 11.44 3.23 20.08
N TYR A 237 11.96 2.72 18.98
CA TYR A 237 13.27 3.08 18.46
C TYR A 237 13.17 3.36 16.95
N ILE A 238 14.24 3.94 16.41
CA ILE A 238 14.35 4.27 14.99
C ILE A 238 15.27 3.25 14.37
N ILE A 239 14.87 2.70 13.23
CA ILE A 239 15.71 1.91 12.35
C ILE A 239 15.69 2.52 10.96
N HIS A 240 16.53 1.99 10.07
CA HIS A 240 16.51 2.34 8.66
C HIS A 240 15.77 1.29 7.82
N MET A 241 15.39 1.64 6.58
CA MET A 241 14.61 0.76 5.71
C MET A 241 15.46 -0.41 5.19
N ASP A 242 16.72 -0.20 4.87
CA ASP A 242 17.71 -1.25 4.59
C ASP A 242 17.81 -2.26 5.75
N GLU A 243 17.97 -1.79 6.99
CA GLU A 243 17.98 -2.66 8.19
C GLU A 243 16.66 -3.42 8.34
N TYR A 244 15.53 -2.78 8.04
CA TYR A 244 14.21 -3.42 8.04
C TYR A 244 14.15 -4.56 7.01
N ILE A 245 14.60 -4.31 5.78
CA ILE A 245 14.58 -5.29 4.70
C ILE A 245 15.54 -6.45 4.97
N ASP A 246 16.74 -6.18 5.49
CA ASP A 246 17.68 -7.23 5.88
C ASP A 246 17.09 -8.12 6.99
N ASN A 247 16.42 -7.53 7.98
CA ASN A 247 15.68 -8.29 9.00
C ASN A 247 14.57 -9.15 8.39
N LEU A 248 13.90 -8.72 7.31
CA LEU A 248 12.91 -9.54 6.62
C LEU A 248 13.55 -10.71 5.87
N LEU A 249 14.71 -10.51 5.23
CA LEU A 249 15.39 -11.55 4.45
C LEU A 249 16.07 -12.59 5.34
N THR A 250 16.75 -12.14 6.40
CA THR A 250 17.58 -12.99 7.26
C THR A 250 16.81 -13.52 8.47
N GLY A 251 15.82 -12.77 8.97
CA GLY A 251 15.07 -13.11 10.18
C GLY A 251 14.08 -14.26 10.00
N SER A 252 13.88 -15.04 11.07
CA SER A 252 12.83 -16.06 11.16
C SER A 252 11.46 -15.49 11.56
N SER A 253 11.45 -14.33 12.20
CA SER A 253 10.27 -13.66 12.70
C SER A 253 10.53 -12.16 12.83
N PHE A 254 9.48 -11.36 12.68
CA PHE A 254 9.56 -9.91 12.87
C PHE A 254 8.23 -9.40 13.43
N CYS A 255 8.26 -8.56 14.46
CA CYS A 255 7.05 -8.03 15.12
C CYS A 255 6.03 -9.15 15.41
N ASP A 256 6.37 -10.12 16.27
CA ASP A 256 5.56 -11.32 16.62
C ASP A 256 4.92 -12.09 15.42
N LEU A 257 5.35 -11.84 14.17
CA LEU A 257 4.96 -12.61 12.99
C LEU A 257 6.05 -13.61 12.67
N THR A 258 5.66 -14.88 12.65
CA THR A 258 6.54 -15.97 12.23
C THR A 258 6.52 -16.08 10.71
N PHE A 259 7.70 -16.05 10.07
CA PHE A 259 7.79 -16.11 8.62
C PHE A 259 7.83 -17.55 8.10
N PRO A 260 7.25 -17.79 6.91
CA PRO A 260 7.55 -19.00 6.14
C PRO A 260 9.05 -19.11 5.87
N ARG A 261 9.57 -20.33 6.00
CA ARG A 261 10.98 -20.62 5.72
C ARG A 261 11.26 -20.40 4.23
N ILE A 262 12.31 -19.63 3.95
CA ILE A 262 12.82 -19.42 2.59
C ILE A 262 14.13 -20.17 2.42
N VAL A 263 14.44 -20.52 1.17
CA VAL A 263 15.74 -21.09 0.82
C VAL A 263 16.80 -20.01 0.95
N ARG A 264 17.96 -20.34 1.51
CA ARG A 264 19.08 -19.39 1.64
C ARG A 264 19.54 -18.93 0.26
N ARG A 265 19.97 -17.67 0.19
CA ARG A 265 20.44 -17.08 -1.06
C ARG A 265 21.59 -17.86 -1.70
N ASP A 266 22.58 -18.25 -0.90
CA ASP A 266 23.76 -19.05 -1.32
C ASP A 266 23.35 -20.28 -2.16
N GLN A 267 22.32 -21.00 -1.71
CA GLN A 267 21.82 -22.20 -2.39
C GLN A 267 21.09 -21.88 -3.71
N LEU A 268 20.45 -20.71 -3.81
CA LEU A 268 19.77 -20.28 -5.03
C LEU A 268 20.77 -19.82 -6.10
N GLU A 269 21.90 -19.25 -5.69
CA GLU A 269 23.02 -18.88 -6.56
C GLU A 269 23.74 -20.15 -7.08
N GLU A 270 24.05 -21.11 -6.19
CA GLU A 270 24.64 -22.40 -6.58
C GLU A 270 23.77 -23.19 -7.58
N THR A 271 22.44 -23.08 -7.44
CA THR A 271 21.50 -23.73 -8.36
C THR A 271 21.24 -22.94 -9.64
N GLY A 272 21.82 -21.74 -9.79
CA GLY A 272 21.65 -20.86 -10.95
C GLY A 272 20.23 -20.31 -11.09
N LYS A 273 19.44 -20.28 -10.01
CA LYS A 273 18.07 -19.71 -10.00
C LYS A 273 18.08 -18.21 -9.75
N LEU A 274 19.12 -17.72 -9.11
CA LEU A 274 19.40 -16.31 -8.90
C LEU A 274 20.85 -16.04 -9.31
N ASP A 275 21.07 -14.87 -9.91
CA ASP A 275 22.41 -14.39 -10.20
C ASP A 275 23.05 -13.83 -8.92
N GLU A 276 24.38 -13.69 -8.93
CA GLU A 276 25.11 -13.04 -7.84
C GLU A 276 24.55 -11.63 -7.58
N ARG A 277 24.39 -11.28 -6.29
CA ARG A 277 23.85 -9.97 -5.92
C ARG A 277 24.86 -8.87 -6.26
N LEU A 278 24.45 -7.93 -7.12
CA LEU A 278 25.16 -6.69 -7.34
C LEU A 278 24.74 -5.67 -6.26
N SER A 279 25.69 -5.23 -5.45
CA SER A 279 25.47 -4.18 -4.46
C SER A 279 25.85 -2.82 -5.01
N SER A 280 24.98 -1.81 -4.84
CA SER A 280 25.27 -0.43 -5.27
C SER A 280 26.64 0.08 -4.78
N ILE A 281 27.03 -0.27 -3.54
CA ILE A 281 28.31 0.14 -2.95
C ILE A 281 29.51 -0.46 -3.70
N ARG A 282 29.37 -1.69 -4.21
CA ARG A 282 30.43 -2.35 -4.97
C ARG A 282 30.66 -1.62 -6.29
N ASP A 283 29.57 -1.31 -7.00
CA ASP A 283 29.63 -0.56 -8.25
C ASP A 283 30.23 0.84 -8.04
N ASP A 284 29.96 1.48 -6.90
CA ASP A 284 30.52 2.79 -6.56
C ASP A 284 32.02 2.69 -6.22
N PHE A 285 32.43 1.66 -5.47
CA PHE A 285 33.84 1.42 -5.14
C PHE A 285 34.68 1.08 -6.38
N GLU A 286 34.16 0.25 -7.28
CA GLU A 286 34.85 -0.10 -8.54
C GLU A 286 35.10 1.17 -9.40
N LYS A 287 34.12 2.08 -9.49
CA LYS A 287 34.30 3.38 -10.17
C LYS A 287 35.33 4.27 -9.49
N GLU A 288 35.32 4.35 -8.16
CA GLU A 288 36.32 5.15 -7.41
C GLU A 288 37.75 4.64 -7.63
N VAL A 289 37.93 3.33 -7.80
CA VAL A 289 39.24 2.74 -8.12
C VAL A 289 39.66 3.10 -9.54
N GLU A 290 38.76 2.98 -10.52
CA GLU A 290 39.03 3.35 -11.92
C GLU A 290 39.42 4.84 -12.06
N GLU A 291 38.71 5.75 -11.39
CA GLU A 291 39.02 7.18 -11.40
C GLU A 291 40.39 7.51 -10.78
N GLN A 292 40.82 6.75 -9.76
CA GLN A 292 42.14 6.91 -9.15
C GLN A 292 43.27 6.41 -10.05
N GLU A 293 43.01 5.39 -10.87
CA GLU A 293 43.97 4.86 -11.85
C GLU A 293 44.11 5.80 -13.05
N GLU A 294 43.01 6.41 -13.53
CA GLU A 294 43.04 7.38 -14.63
C GLU A 294 43.68 8.72 -14.23
N GLY A 295 43.51 9.18 -12.99
CA GLY A 295 44.11 10.42 -12.49
C GLY A 295 45.63 10.37 -12.24
N GLN A 296 46.25 9.21 -12.39
CA GLN A 296 47.70 8.99 -12.23
C GLN A 296 48.47 8.90 -13.57
N LEU A 297 47.78 9.06 -14.71
CA LEU A 297 48.32 9.10 -16.07
C LEU A 297 48.44 10.54 -16.60
#